data_AF-A0A370S115-F1
#
_entry.id   AF-A0A370S115-F1
#
_cell.length_a   1.000
_cell.length_b   1.000
_cell.length_c   1.000
_cell.angle_alpha   90.00
_cell.angle_beta   90.00
_cell.angle_gamma   90.00
#
_symmetry.space_group_name_H-M   'P 1'
#
loop_
_entity.id
_entity.type
_entity.pdbx_description
1 polymer ?
#
loop_
_entity_poly.entity_id
_entity_poly.type
_entity_poly.pdbx_seq_one_letter_code
_entity_poly.pdbx_strand_id
1 'polypeptide(L)'
;MLSSDDIAELAGAICATAETLGQTISATAAKLMAEDLSVYPPADIRKALQACRRELTGKLTLSAVLQRIDAEDGRPGKDEAWAIAMTTNDEFETVVLTDEIQLALAAAKPVLDAGDKVGARMAFISAYERLVGQAREDKKHVNWHVSVGFDANRRTQAITKAVQMQRIPQERAQQYLADLSVAPVTEDGRAVVALLTGEVARPSPKLREKLAAVKDSMLAMRQASAEEKTELRILAANELADRRALLIQQAEQLEARSAAQ
;
A
#
# COMPACT_ATOMS: atom_id res chain seq x y z
N MET A 1 17.73 3.64 -24.63
CA MET A 1 18.34 2.95 -25.78
C MET A 1 19.83 3.21 -25.69
N LEU A 2 20.62 2.16 -25.50
CA LEU A 2 22.08 2.24 -25.49
C LEU A 2 22.58 2.74 -26.87
N SER A 3 23.66 3.52 -26.90
CA SER A 3 24.30 3.92 -28.15
C SER A 3 25.00 2.71 -28.81
N SER A 4 25.34 2.82 -30.09
CA SER A 4 26.10 1.77 -30.79
C SER A 4 27.45 1.47 -30.12
N ASP A 5 28.06 2.50 -29.52
CA ASP A 5 29.34 2.37 -28.82
C ASP A 5 29.15 1.63 -27.47
N ASP A 6 28.05 1.92 -26.77
CA ASP A 6 27.71 1.22 -25.52
C ASP A 6 27.42 -0.28 -25.74
N ILE A 7 26.78 -0.62 -26.87
CA ILE A 7 26.53 -2.03 -27.24
C ILE A 7 27.84 -2.76 -27.52
N ALA A 8 28.80 -2.11 -28.18
CA ALA A 8 30.12 -2.68 -28.43
C ALA A 8 30.91 -2.89 -27.13
N GLU A 9 30.84 -1.93 -26.20
CA GLU A 9 31.45 -2.06 -24.87
C GLU A 9 30.82 -3.21 -24.08
N LEU A 10 29.49 -3.32 -24.09
CA LEU A 10 28.76 -4.41 -23.44
C LEU A 10 29.12 -5.77 -24.04
N ALA A 11 29.22 -5.89 -25.36
CA ALA A 11 29.66 -7.12 -26.01
C ALA A 11 31.08 -7.52 -25.55
N GLY A 12 31.99 -6.55 -25.43
CA GLY A 12 33.33 -6.77 -24.85
C GLY A 12 33.27 -7.29 -23.41
N ALA A 13 32.40 -6.71 -22.58
CA ALA A 13 32.20 -7.15 -21.20
C ALA A 13 31.61 -8.57 -21.09
N ILE A 14 30.74 -8.96 -22.02
CA ILE A 14 30.18 -10.31 -22.12
C ILE A 14 31.27 -11.31 -22.49
N CYS A 15 32.10 -11.01 -23.50
CA CYS A 15 33.25 -11.84 -23.86
C CYS A 15 34.19 -12.04 -22.68
N ALA A 16 34.61 -10.96 -22.02
CA ALA A 16 35.49 -11.02 -20.86
C ALA A 16 34.87 -11.85 -19.72
N THR A 17 33.56 -11.71 -19.47
CA THR A 17 32.86 -12.50 -18.45
C THR A 17 32.83 -13.98 -18.80
N ALA A 18 32.59 -14.34 -20.06
CA ALA A 18 32.62 -15.72 -20.50
C ALA A 18 34.03 -16.33 -20.35
N GLU A 19 35.07 -15.57 -20.69
CA GLU A 19 36.46 -16.01 -20.57
C GLU A 19 36.84 -16.31 -19.12
N THR A 20 36.40 -15.48 -18.16
CA THR A 20 36.61 -15.78 -16.73
C THR A 20 35.93 -17.07 -16.26
N LEU A 21 34.90 -17.52 -16.98
CA LEU A 21 34.18 -18.76 -16.72
C LEU A 21 34.72 -19.95 -17.54
N GLY A 22 35.83 -19.77 -18.25
CA GLY A 22 36.46 -20.81 -19.08
C GLY A 22 35.75 -21.05 -20.42
N GLN A 23 34.95 -20.09 -20.88
CA GLN A 23 34.24 -20.15 -22.16
C GLN A 23 34.70 -19.03 -23.09
N THR A 24 34.86 -19.33 -24.37
CA THR A 24 35.03 -18.30 -25.40
C THR A 24 33.71 -18.10 -26.15
N ILE A 25 33.32 -16.84 -26.37
CA ILE A 25 32.14 -16.46 -27.15
C ILE A 25 32.63 -15.63 -28.34
N SER A 26 32.06 -15.84 -29.52
CA SER A 26 32.42 -15.05 -30.70
C SER A 26 31.91 -13.62 -30.56
N ALA A 27 32.61 -12.66 -31.19
CA ALA A 27 32.21 -11.25 -31.16
C ALA A 27 30.77 -11.05 -31.66
N THR A 28 30.36 -11.79 -32.70
CA THR A 28 28.99 -11.74 -33.23
C THR A 28 27.95 -12.23 -32.21
N ALA A 29 28.23 -13.34 -31.51
CA ALA A 29 27.32 -13.86 -30.49
C ALA A 29 27.23 -12.92 -29.28
N ALA A 30 28.34 -12.33 -28.84
CA ALA A 30 28.35 -11.35 -27.77
C ALA A 30 27.60 -10.07 -28.14
N LYS A 31 27.68 -9.63 -29.41
CA LYS A 31 26.92 -8.48 -29.91
C LYS A 31 25.41 -8.74 -29.87
N LEU A 32 24.95 -9.91 -30.33
CA LEU A 32 23.53 -10.28 -30.26
C LEU A 32 23.04 -10.30 -28.80
N MET A 33 23.82 -10.89 -27.89
CA MET A 33 23.49 -10.87 -26.46
C MET A 33 23.43 -9.44 -25.90
N ALA A 34 24.33 -8.55 -26.32
CA ALA A 34 24.33 -7.15 -25.89
C ALA A 34 23.11 -6.38 -26.42
N GLU A 35 22.69 -6.63 -27.66
CA GLU A 35 21.48 -6.05 -28.25
C GLU A 35 20.23 -6.50 -27.46
N ASP A 36 20.10 -7.78 -27.14
CA ASP A 36 18.99 -8.32 -26.34
C ASP A 36 18.95 -7.71 -24.93
N LEU A 37 20.12 -7.51 -24.32
CA LEU A 37 20.25 -6.93 -22.98
C LEU A 37 20.08 -5.41 -22.96
N SER A 38 20.16 -4.72 -24.09
CA SER A 38 20.12 -3.25 -24.19
C SER A 38 18.81 -2.61 -23.70
N VAL A 39 17.78 -3.45 -23.52
CA VAL A 39 16.48 -3.09 -22.95
C VAL A 39 16.58 -2.79 -21.45
N TYR A 40 17.52 -3.41 -20.75
CA TYR A 40 17.67 -3.30 -19.30
C TYR A 40 18.59 -2.15 -18.91
N PRO A 41 18.44 -1.59 -17.69
CA PRO A 41 19.36 -0.58 -17.18
C PRO A 41 20.81 -1.09 -17.13
N PRO A 42 21.81 -0.28 -17.55
CA PRO A 42 23.22 -0.71 -17.56
C PRO A 42 23.76 -1.15 -16.20
N ALA A 43 23.21 -0.60 -15.10
CA ALA A 43 23.56 -0.99 -13.74
C ALA A 43 23.14 -2.45 -13.44
N ASP A 44 21.95 -2.85 -13.88
CA ASP A 44 21.39 -4.19 -13.64
C ASP A 44 22.15 -5.24 -14.44
N ILE A 45 22.46 -4.95 -15.71
CA ILE A 45 23.28 -5.81 -16.57
C ILE A 45 24.67 -6.04 -15.95
N ARG A 46 25.31 -4.97 -15.46
CA ARG A 46 26.62 -5.04 -14.80
C ARG A 46 26.57 -5.91 -13.55
N LYS A 47 25.54 -5.72 -12.71
CA LYS A 47 25.32 -6.51 -11.49
C LYS A 47 25.09 -7.99 -11.83
N ALA A 48 24.27 -8.27 -12.84
CA ALA A 48 24.00 -9.64 -13.31
C ALA A 48 25.26 -10.33 -13.84
N LEU A 49 26.07 -9.66 -14.67
CA LEU A 49 27.36 -10.20 -15.15
C LEU A 49 28.34 -10.44 -14.00
N GLN A 50 28.38 -9.54 -13.01
CA GLN A 50 29.20 -9.73 -11.81
C GLN A 50 28.75 -10.94 -10.98
N ALA A 51 27.44 -11.13 -10.81
CA ALA A 51 26.90 -12.31 -10.14
C ALA A 51 27.19 -13.60 -10.94
N CYS A 52 27.14 -13.57 -12.27
CA CYS A 52 27.58 -14.69 -13.11
C CYS A 52 29.02 -15.10 -12.79
N ARG A 53 29.96 -14.16 -12.72
CA ARG A 53 31.38 -14.46 -12.40
C ARG A 53 31.59 -15.07 -11.02
N ARG A 54 30.71 -14.79 -10.06
CA ARG A 54 30.86 -15.24 -8.67
C ARG A 54 30.19 -16.60 -8.41
N GLU A 55 29.06 -16.85 -9.06
CA GLU A 55 28.15 -17.93 -8.65
C GLU A 55 27.85 -18.93 -9.76
N LEU A 56 28.09 -18.58 -11.03
CA LEU A 56 27.76 -19.46 -12.14
C LEU A 56 28.79 -20.59 -12.23
N THR A 57 28.32 -21.82 -12.07
CA THR A 57 29.14 -23.04 -12.17
C THR A 57 29.17 -23.65 -13.58
N GLY A 58 28.59 -22.96 -14.56
CA GLY A 58 28.44 -23.44 -15.92
C GLY A 58 28.71 -22.37 -16.98
N LYS A 59 28.28 -22.64 -18.21
CA LYS A 59 28.46 -21.75 -19.36
C LYS A 59 27.68 -20.46 -19.20
N LEU A 60 28.29 -19.34 -19.60
CA LEU A 60 27.59 -18.07 -19.73
C LEU A 60 26.59 -18.17 -20.89
N THR A 61 25.31 -18.02 -20.55
CA THR A 61 24.21 -17.97 -21.51
C THR A 61 23.40 -16.71 -21.28
N LEU A 62 22.69 -16.24 -22.32
CA LEU A 62 21.76 -15.12 -22.17
C LEU A 62 20.73 -15.40 -21.06
N SER A 63 20.19 -16.62 -21.03
CA SER A 63 19.26 -17.08 -20.00
C SER A 63 19.83 -16.92 -18.58
N ALA A 64 21.11 -17.29 -18.35
CA ALA A 64 21.74 -17.15 -17.04
C ALA A 64 21.93 -15.69 -16.60
N VAL A 65 22.10 -14.76 -17.54
CA VAL A 65 22.16 -13.32 -17.26
C VAL A 65 20.77 -12.78 -16.96
N LEU A 66 19.78 -13.10 -17.80
CA LEU A 66 18.39 -12.71 -17.62
C LEU A 66 17.82 -13.19 -16.29
N GLN A 67 18.09 -14.44 -15.90
CA GLN A 67 17.67 -14.98 -14.59
C GLN A 67 18.18 -14.15 -13.40
N ARG A 68 19.37 -13.55 -13.50
CA ARG A 68 19.95 -12.71 -12.46
C ARG A 68 19.39 -11.30 -12.46
N ILE A 69 19.06 -10.76 -13.64
CA ILE A 69 18.33 -9.51 -13.75
C ILE A 69 16.93 -9.68 -13.15
N ASP A 70 16.24 -10.74 -13.54
CA ASP A 70 14.91 -11.11 -13.06
C ASP A 70 14.86 -11.36 -11.55
N ALA A 71 15.92 -11.91 -10.96
CA ALA A 71 16.00 -12.12 -9.51
C ALA A 71 16.05 -10.80 -8.71
N GLU A 72 16.40 -9.70 -9.37
CA GLU A 72 16.56 -8.38 -8.78
C GLU A 72 15.46 -7.41 -9.24
N ASP A 73 14.44 -7.89 -9.97
CA ASP A 73 13.34 -7.07 -10.50
C ASP A 73 12.36 -6.57 -9.42
N GLY A 74 12.63 -6.91 -8.15
CA GLY A 74 11.89 -6.49 -6.97
C GLY A 74 10.61 -7.30 -6.70
N ARG A 75 10.31 -8.33 -7.51
CA ARG A 75 9.16 -9.21 -7.28
C ARG A 75 9.51 -10.31 -6.27
N PRO A 76 8.57 -10.68 -5.38
CA PRO A 76 8.81 -11.76 -4.44
C PRO A 76 8.83 -13.13 -5.14
N GLY A 77 9.56 -14.08 -4.56
CA GLY A 77 9.52 -15.47 -5.01
C GLY A 77 8.12 -16.08 -4.80
N LYS A 78 7.77 -17.13 -5.55
CA LYS A 78 6.42 -17.73 -5.51
C LYS A 78 5.91 -18.12 -4.12
N ASP A 79 6.81 -18.63 -3.27
CA ASP A 79 6.45 -19.07 -1.92
C ASP A 79 6.23 -17.86 -0.98
N GLU A 80 7.03 -16.80 -1.15
CA GLU A 80 6.86 -15.53 -0.46
C GLU A 80 5.59 -14.81 -0.92
N ALA A 81 5.34 -14.78 -2.23
CA ALA A 81 4.13 -14.25 -2.85
C ALA A 81 2.88 -14.95 -2.29
N TRP A 82 2.92 -16.27 -2.15
CA TRP A 82 1.84 -17.03 -1.51
C TRP A 82 1.66 -16.65 -0.03
N ALA A 83 2.75 -16.48 0.72
CA ALA A 83 2.66 -16.05 2.11
C ALA A 83 2.01 -14.66 2.26
N ILE A 84 2.35 -13.72 1.37
CA ILE A 84 1.70 -12.40 1.29
C ILE A 84 0.21 -12.54 0.91
N ALA A 85 -0.11 -13.41 -0.05
CA ALA A 85 -1.49 -13.64 -0.46
C ALA A 85 -2.34 -14.27 0.66
N MET A 86 -1.75 -15.06 1.55
CA MET A 86 -2.48 -15.63 2.69
C MET A 86 -2.85 -14.59 3.76
N THR A 87 -2.08 -13.50 3.87
CA THR A 87 -2.44 -12.42 4.82
C THR A 87 -3.65 -11.62 4.36
N THR A 88 -3.98 -11.61 3.06
CA THR A 88 -5.14 -10.86 2.55
C THR A 88 -6.49 -11.53 2.84
N ASN A 89 -6.49 -12.75 3.39
CA ASN A 89 -7.72 -13.45 3.72
C ASN A 89 -8.38 -12.92 5.01
N ASP A 90 -7.65 -12.14 5.81
CA ASP A 90 -8.19 -11.41 6.96
C ASP A 90 -8.42 -9.95 6.57
N GLU A 91 -9.67 -9.50 6.58
CA GLU A 91 -10.05 -8.13 6.20
C GLU A 91 -9.55 -7.07 7.20
N PHE A 92 -9.17 -7.48 8.42
CA PHE A 92 -8.53 -6.59 9.38
C PHE A 92 -7.07 -6.29 9.02
N GLU A 93 -6.43 -7.17 8.25
CA GLU A 93 -5.04 -7.03 7.87
C GLU A 93 -4.86 -6.02 6.74
N THR A 94 -3.86 -5.15 6.91
CA THR A 94 -3.36 -4.33 5.80
C THR A 94 -2.20 -5.07 5.16
N VAL A 95 -2.24 -5.23 3.84
CA VAL A 95 -1.25 -6.03 3.12
C VAL A 95 -0.62 -5.20 2.02
N VAL A 96 0.70 -5.27 1.90
CA VAL A 96 1.44 -4.68 0.79
C VAL A 96 1.81 -5.79 -0.18
N LEU A 97 1.25 -5.73 -1.38
CA LEU A 97 1.35 -6.77 -2.41
C LEU A 97 1.57 -6.14 -3.79
N THR A 98 1.84 -6.98 -4.79
CA THR A 98 1.97 -6.57 -6.19
C THR A 98 0.72 -6.91 -6.98
N ASP A 99 0.57 -6.27 -8.15
CA ASP A 99 -0.53 -6.53 -9.08
C ASP A 99 -0.63 -8.03 -9.45
N GLU A 100 0.51 -8.69 -9.67
CA GLU A 100 0.56 -10.11 -10.03
C GLU A 100 0.07 -11.01 -8.87
N ILE A 101 0.39 -10.67 -7.62
CA ILE A 101 -0.13 -11.38 -6.44
C ILE A 101 -1.65 -11.25 -6.37
N GLN A 102 -2.17 -10.04 -6.55
CA GLN A 102 -3.61 -9.78 -6.48
C GLN A 102 -4.37 -10.58 -7.55
N LEU A 103 -3.89 -10.55 -8.79
CA LEU A 103 -4.48 -11.29 -9.90
C LEU A 103 -4.36 -12.81 -9.73
N ALA A 104 -3.22 -13.30 -9.25
CA ALA A 104 -3.03 -14.73 -8.97
C ALA A 104 -3.95 -15.22 -7.84
N LEU A 105 -4.16 -14.40 -6.81
CA LEU A 105 -5.09 -14.73 -5.73
C LEU A 105 -6.53 -14.83 -6.23
N ALA A 106 -6.96 -13.93 -7.13
CA ALA A 106 -8.29 -14.02 -7.73
C ALA A 106 -8.52 -15.35 -8.47
N ALA A 107 -7.50 -15.89 -9.14
CA ALA A 107 -7.57 -17.20 -9.79
C ALA A 107 -7.63 -18.37 -8.80
N ALA A 108 -6.98 -18.26 -7.64
CA ALA A 108 -6.97 -19.30 -6.61
C ALA A 108 -8.19 -19.25 -5.69
N LYS A 109 -8.90 -18.12 -5.63
CA LYS A 109 -9.97 -17.85 -4.67
C LYS A 109 -11.11 -18.89 -4.66
N PRO A 110 -11.63 -19.37 -5.82
CA PRO A 110 -12.69 -20.38 -5.81
C PRO A 110 -12.28 -21.70 -5.13
N VAL A 111 -11.02 -22.10 -5.29
CA VAL A 111 -10.48 -23.33 -4.68
C VAL A 111 -10.23 -23.11 -3.19
N LEU A 112 -9.77 -21.91 -2.81
CA LEU A 112 -9.55 -21.53 -1.42
C LEU A 112 -10.86 -21.46 -0.64
N ASP A 113 -11.91 -20.87 -1.24
CA ASP A 113 -13.24 -20.74 -0.65
C ASP A 113 -13.92 -22.13 -0.49
N ALA A 114 -13.55 -23.10 -1.33
CA ALA A 114 -13.93 -24.51 -1.16
C ALA A 114 -13.17 -25.25 -0.03
N GLY A 115 -12.19 -24.59 0.60
CA GLY A 115 -11.42 -25.12 1.72
C GLY A 115 -10.15 -25.91 1.34
N ASP A 116 -9.86 -26.10 0.04
CA ASP A 116 -8.67 -26.79 -0.42
C ASP A 116 -7.47 -25.83 -0.52
N LYS A 117 -6.73 -25.71 0.59
CA LYS A 117 -5.55 -24.84 0.67
C LYS A 117 -4.40 -25.30 -0.23
N VAL A 118 -4.27 -26.60 -0.47
CA VAL A 118 -3.17 -27.14 -1.30
C VAL A 118 -3.47 -26.89 -2.76
N GLY A 119 -4.70 -27.21 -3.20
CA GLY A 119 -5.17 -26.89 -4.55
C GLY A 119 -5.13 -25.39 -4.83
N ALA A 120 -5.54 -24.55 -3.88
CA ALA A 120 -5.47 -23.10 -4.00
C ALA A 120 -4.02 -22.61 -4.17
N ARG A 121 -3.08 -23.14 -3.39
CA ARG A 121 -1.66 -22.81 -3.52
C ARG A 121 -1.11 -23.18 -4.89
N MET A 122 -1.47 -24.36 -5.41
CA MET A 122 -1.04 -24.81 -6.74
C MET A 122 -1.61 -23.91 -7.85
N ALA A 123 -2.90 -23.58 -7.78
CA ALA A 123 -3.55 -22.65 -8.70
C ALA A 123 -2.91 -21.24 -8.65
N PHE A 124 -2.64 -20.74 -7.44
CA PHE A 124 -1.97 -19.46 -7.23
C PHE A 124 -0.58 -19.43 -7.85
N ILE A 125 0.29 -20.41 -7.52
CA ILE A 125 1.67 -20.43 -8.01
C ILE A 125 1.70 -20.48 -9.53
N SER A 126 0.86 -21.31 -10.14
CA SER A 126 0.76 -21.41 -11.60
C SER A 126 0.31 -20.10 -12.23
N ALA A 127 -0.70 -19.42 -11.66
CA ALA A 127 -1.14 -18.12 -12.15
C ALA A 127 -0.08 -17.03 -11.96
N TYR A 128 0.57 -17.00 -10.79
CA TYR A 128 1.60 -16.02 -10.44
C TYR A 128 2.81 -16.11 -11.37
N GLU A 129 3.38 -17.31 -11.55
CA GLU A 129 4.54 -17.52 -12.42
C GLU A 129 4.23 -17.08 -13.87
N ARG A 130 3.02 -17.38 -14.37
CA ARG A 130 2.56 -16.93 -15.70
C ARG A 130 2.41 -15.40 -15.78
N LEU A 131 1.83 -14.76 -14.77
CA LEU A 131 1.62 -13.30 -14.73
C LEU A 131 2.95 -12.55 -14.64
N VAL A 132 3.89 -13.06 -13.83
CA VAL A 132 5.25 -12.51 -13.73
C VAL A 132 5.98 -12.65 -15.07
N GLY A 133 5.88 -13.81 -15.73
CA GLY A 133 6.42 -14.02 -17.07
C GLY A 133 5.89 -12.98 -18.07
N GLN A 134 4.56 -12.80 -18.12
CA GLN A 134 3.94 -11.80 -19.00
C GLN A 134 4.39 -10.38 -18.65
N ALA A 135 4.46 -10.03 -17.37
CA ALA A 135 4.89 -8.69 -16.95
C ALA A 135 6.34 -8.39 -17.37
N ARG A 136 7.22 -9.40 -17.34
CA ARG A 136 8.61 -9.29 -17.81
C ARG A 136 8.70 -9.16 -19.31
N GLU A 137 7.92 -9.94 -20.06
CA GLU A 137 7.81 -9.81 -21.53
C GLU A 137 7.30 -8.42 -21.93
N ASP A 138 6.29 -7.91 -21.23
CA ASP A 138 5.71 -6.57 -21.43
C ASP A 138 6.62 -5.44 -20.90
N LYS A 139 7.74 -5.79 -20.23
CA LYS A 139 8.66 -4.83 -19.59
C LYS A 139 7.98 -3.93 -18.56
N LYS A 140 6.97 -4.45 -17.87
CA LYS A 140 6.28 -3.77 -16.78
C LYS A 140 7.13 -3.84 -15.52
N HIS A 141 7.44 -2.67 -14.96
CA HIS A 141 8.07 -2.57 -13.65
C HIS A 141 7.15 -3.15 -12.56
N VAL A 142 7.76 -3.71 -11.51
CA VAL A 142 6.99 -4.16 -10.35
C VAL A 142 6.27 -2.98 -9.72
N ASN A 143 4.99 -3.17 -9.41
CA ASN A 143 4.16 -2.18 -8.76
C ASN A 143 3.71 -2.72 -7.41
N TRP A 144 4.32 -2.20 -6.33
CA TRP A 144 3.91 -2.50 -4.96
C TRP A 144 2.86 -1.48 -4.50
N HIS A 145 1.72 -1.97 -4.04
CA HIS A 145 0.63 -1.16 -3.55
C HIS A 145 0.08 -1.69 -2.21
N VAL A 146 -0.61 -0.83 -1.48
CA VAL A 146 -1.17 -1.15 -0.15
C VAL A 146 -2.65 -1.46 -0.30
N SER A 147 -3.05 -2.66 0.10
CA SER A 147 -4.46 -3.01 0.33
C SER A 147 -4.80 -2.73 1.80
N VAL A 148 -5.70 -1.78 2.02
CA VAL A 148 -6.01 -1.25 3.35
C VAL A 148 -6.98 -2.18 4.09
N GLY A 149 -6.58 -2.62 5.28
CA GLY A 149 -7.43 -3.34 6.21
C GLY A 149 -8.14 -2.42 7.21
N PHE A 150 -9.09 -3.00 7.95
CA PHE A 150 -9.92 -2.26 8.91
C PHE A 150 -9.17 -1.79 10.18
N ASP A 151 -8.11 -2.48 10.60
CA ASP A 151 -7.37 -2.14 11.83
C ASP A 151 -6.29 -1.06 11.57
N ALA A 152 -6.43 0.10 12.19
CA ALA A 152 -5.52 1.23 12.06
C ALA A 152 -4.10 0.97 12.64
N ASN A 153 -4.00 0.17 13.70
CA ASN A 153 -2.71 -0.18 14.29
C ASN A 153 -1.96 -1.17 13.39
N ARG A 154 -2.66 -2.19 12.90
CA ARG A 154 -2.08 -3.18 11.95
C ARG A 154 -1.68 -2.53 10.64
N ARG A 155 -2.44 -1.54 10.17
CA ARG A 155 -2.10 -0.70 9.01
C ARG A 155 -0.74 -0.03 9.15
N THR A 156 -0.50 0.63 10.29
CA THR A 156 0.77 1.32 10.54
C THR A 156 1.95 0.34 10.56
N GLN A 157 1.75 -0.83 11.17
CA GLN A 157 2.77 -1.89 11.22
C GLN A 157 3.08 -2.46 9.82
N ALA A 158 2.05 -2.75 9.03
CA ALA A 158 2.21 -3.29 7.68
C ALA A 158 2.96 -2.33 6.75
N ILE A 159 2.60 -1.04 6.77
CA ILE A 159 3.27 -0.01 5.96
C ILE A 159 4.72 0.17 6.41
N THR A 160 4.97 0.23 7.72
CA THR A 160 6.33 0.35 8.26
C THR A 160 7.21 -0.83 7.85
N LYS A 161 6.69 -2.06 7.93
CA LYS A 161 7.39 -3.27 7.52
C LYS A 161 7.69 -3.27 6.02
N ALA A 162 6.78 -2.78 5.19
CA ALA A 162 6.98 -2.71 3.74
C ALA A 162 8.10 -1.73 3.36
N VAL A 163 8.25 -0.61 4.08
CA VAL A 163 9.39 0.31 3.92
C VAL A 163 10.70 -0.36 4.31
N GLN A 164 10.73 -1.07 5.45
CA GLN A 164 11.92 -1.79 5.91
C GLN A 164 12.36 -2.86 4.90
N MET A 165 11.41 -3.52 4.25
CA MET A 165 11.65 -4.50 3.18
C MET A 165 11.91 -3.85 1.81
N GLN A 166 11.99 -2.52 1.73
CA GLN A 166 12.20 -1.77 0.48
C GLN A 166 11.15 -2.05 -0.61
N ARG A 167 9.95 -2.51 -0.22
CA ARG A 167 8.84 -2.79 -1.15
C ARG A 167 8.15 -1.50 -1.57
N ILE A 168 8.11 -0.49 -0.68
CA ILE A 168 7.58 0.84 -0.98
C ILE A 168 8.56 1.93 -0.51
N PRO A 169 8.68 3.06 -1.23
CA PRO A 169 9.47 4.21 -0.79
C PRO A 169 8.93 4.85 0.49
N GLN A 170 9.81 5.51 1.26
CA GLN A 170 9.45 6.16 2.52
C GLN A 170 8.45 7.31 2.32
N GLU A 171 8.60 8.07 1.24
CA GLU A 171 7.70 9.19 0.92
C GLU A 171 6.28 8.69 0.65
N ARG A 172 6.15 7.59 -0.11
CA ARG A 172 4.87 6.97 -0.41
C ARG A 172 4.24 6.35 0.84
N ALA A 173 5.04 5.78 1.73
CA ALA A 173 4.56 5.27 3.01
C ALA A 173 4.01 6.39 3.92
N GLN A 174 4.67 7.55 3.95
CA GLN A 174 4.17 8.72 4.69
C GLN A 174 2.84 9.22 4.13
N GLN A 175 2.66 9.23 2.81
CA GLN A 175 1.38 9.56 2.18
C GLN A 175 0.29 8.58 2.63
N TYR A 176 0.53 7.28 2.55
CA TYR A 176 -0.43 6.28 3.04
C TYR A 176 -0.77 6.47 4.52
N LEU A 177 0.20 6.77 5.38
CA LEU A 177 -0.05 7.00 6.81
C LEU A 177 -0.82 8.30 7.07
N ALA A 178 -0.57 9.35 6.30
CA ALA A 178 -1.27 10.62 6.42
C ALA A 178 -2.74 10.47 5.99
N ASP A 179 -2.98 9.93 4.79
CA ASP A 179 -4.32 9.76 4.22
C ASP A 179 -5.19 8.81 5.05
N LEU A 180 -4.56 7.82 5.67
CA LEU A 180 -5.22 6.77 6.44
C LEU A 180 -5.15 7.00 7.95
N SER A 181 -4.70 8.18 8.39
CA SER A 181 -4.68 8.55 9.81
C SER A 181 -6.12 8.78 10.29
N VAL A 182 -6.62 7.83 11.09
CA VAL A 182 -7.86 8.05 11.85
C VAL A 182 -7.48 8.95 13.02
N ALA A 183 -8.07 10.15 13.09
CA ALA A 183 -7.87 11.03 14.23
C ALA A 183 -8.14 10.23 15.52
N PRO A 184 -7.23 10.25 16.51
CA PRO A 184 -7.38 9.43 17.71
C PRO A 184 -8.69 9.80 18.41
N VAL A 185 -9.39 8.78 18.92
CA VAL A 185 -10.60 9.01 19.74
C VAL A 185 -10.21 9.88 20.93
N THR A 186 -10.73 11.10 20.96
CA THR A 186 -10.42 12.07 22.01
C THR A 186 -11.05 11.64 23.33
N GLU A 187 -10.53 12.17 24.46
CA GLU A 187 -11.18 11.98 25.78
C GLU A 187 -12.64 12.46 25.76
N ASP A 188 -12.91 13.54 25.02
CA ASP A 188 -14.25 14.08 24.84
C ASP A 188 -15.15 13.12 24.05
N GLY A 189 -14.64 12.48 23.00
CA GLY A 189 -15.35 11.42 22.27
C GLY A 189 -15.68 10.22 23.16
N ARG A 190 -14.72 9.79 24.00
CA ARG A 190 -14.97 8.74 25.00
C ARG A 190 -16.04 9.14 26.01
N ALA A 191 -16.03 10.40 26.46
CA ALA A 191 -17.00 10.90 27.42
C ALA A 191 -18.44 10.92 26.88
N VAL A 192 -18.62 11.18 25.59
CA VAL A 192 -19.95 11.10 24.93
C VAL A 192 -20.45 9.65 24.87
N VAL A 193 -19.58 8.70 24.50
CA VAL A 193 -19.94 7.28 24.47
C VAL A 193 -20.28 6.77 25.88
N ALA A 194 -19.47 7.13 26.88
CA ALA A 194 -19.71 6.77 28.28
C ALA A 194 -21.08 7.26 28.78
N LEU A 195 -21.52 8.45 28.36
CA LEU A 195 -22.87 8.93 28.67
C LEU A 195 -23.98 8.06 28.07
N LEU A 196 -23.80 7.54 26.85
CA LEU A 196 -24.76 6.67 26.20
C LEU A 196 -24.79 5.26 26.81
N THR A 197 -23.64 4.76 27.27
CA THR A 197 -23.51 3.43 27.87
C THR A 197 -23.74 3.41 29.38
N GLY A 198 -23.84 4.59 30.02
CA GLY A 198 -23.98 4.73 31.47
C GLY A 198 -22.66 4.55 32.24
N GLU A 199 -21.53 4.59 31.56
CA GLU A 199 -20.19 4.49 32.16
C GLU A 199 -19.66 5.87 32.61
N VAL A 200 -18.70 5.87 33.53
CA VAL A 200 -18.10 7.10 34.06
C VAL A 200 -16.82 7.43 33.29
N ALA A 201 -16.79 8.58 32.63
CA ALA A 201 -15.61 9.12 31.97
C ALA A 201 -15.21 10.49 32.54
N ARG A 202 -13.95 10.91 32.32
CA ARG A 202 -13.44 12.23 32.69
C ARG A 202 -13.35 13.13 31.44
N PRO A 203 -14.39 13.94 31.14
CA PRO A 203 -14.35 14.88 30.02
C PRO A 203 -13.38 16.03 30.28
N SER A 204 -12.94 16.70 29.21
CA SER A 204 -12.17 17.94 29.30
C SER A 204 -12.96 19.04 30.05
N PRO A 205 -12.29 20.05 30.63
CA PRO A 205 -12.98 21.16 31.32
C PRO A 205 -14.02 21.85 30.44
N LYS A 206 -13.71 22.06 29.16
CA LYS A 206 -14.60 22.69 28.18
C LYS A 206 -15.83 21.84 27.88
N LEU A 207 -15.67 20.53 27.70
CA LEU A 207 -16.82 19.64 27.47
C LEU A 207 -17.67 19.53 28.75
N ARG A 208 -17.04 19.48 29.92
CA ARG A 208 -17.73 19.43 31.20
C ARG A 208 -18.66 20.62 31.42
N GLU A 209 -18.19 21.82 31.08
CA GLU A 209 -18.99 23.05 31.15
C GLU A 209 -20.21 22.98 30.22
N LYS A 210 -20.02 22.52 28.99
CA LYS A 210 -21.13 22.31 28.04
C LYS A 210 -22.13 21.27 28.54
N LEU A 211 -21.65 20.15 29.08
CA LEU A 211 -22.51 19.11 29.64
C LEU A 211 -23.28 19.60 30.86
N ALA A 212 -22.67 20.44 31.70
CA ALA A 212 -23.36 21.10 32.81
C ALA A 212 -24.47 22.03 32.30
N ALA A 213 -24.19 22.86 31.30
CA ALA A 213 -25.21 23.73 30.69
C ALA A 213 -26.39 22.94 30.10
N VAL A 214 -26.13 21.80 29.43
CA VAL A 214 -27.18 20.90 28.91
C VAL A 214 -27.98 20.27 30.05
N LYS A 215 -27.32 19.83 31.13
CA LYS A 215 -28.01 19.29 32.30
C LYS A 215 -28.93 20.34 32.93
N ASP A 216 -28.44 21.57 33.10
CA ASP A 216 -29.19 22.66 33.72
C ASP A 216 -30.39 23.07 32.86
N SER A 217 -30.22 23.14 31.53
CA SER A 217 -31.34 23.40 30.62
C SER A 217 -32.39 22.27 30.63
N MET A 218 -31.96 21.01 30.73
CA MET A 218 -32.89 19.88 30.87
C MET A 218 -33.65 19.90 32.21
N LEU A 219 -32.99 20.29 33.31
CA LEU A 219 -33.64 20.43 34.61
C LEU A 219 -34.65 21.59 34.62
N ALA A 220 -34.29 22.73 34.06
CA ALA A 220 -35.20 23.87 33.87
C ALA A 220 -36.41 23.47 33.02
N MET A 221 -36.19 22.75 31.91
CA MET A 221 -37.26 22.24 31.05
C MET A 221 -38.17 21.23 31.78
N ARG A 222 -37.63 20.46 32.74
CA ARG A 222 -38.42 19.50 33.53
C ARG A 222 -39.31 20.19 34.56
N GLN A 223 -38.84 21.30 35.15
CA GLN A 223 -39.53 22.06 36.19
C GLN A 223 -40.50 23.12 35.65
N ALA A 224 -40.34 23.55 34.39
CA ALA A 224 -41.15 24.59 33.76
C ALA A 224 -42.62 24.19 33.52
N SER A 225 -43.51 25.18 33.54
CA SER A 225 -44.92 25.06 33.17
C SER A 225 -45.10 24.78 31.66
N ALA A 226 -46.31 24.42 31.22
CA ALA A 226 -46.56 24.06 29.82
C ALA A 226 -46.33 25.25 28.84
N GLU A 227 -46.63 26.46 29.28
CA GLU A 227 -46.44 27.70 28.50
C GLU A 227 -44.95 28.04 28.39
N GLU A 228 -44.22 28.06 29.51
CA GLU A 228 -42.78 28.29 29.54
C GLU A 228 -42.00 27.24 28.74
N LYS A 229 -42.42 25.96 28.77
CA LYS A 229 -41.84 24.91 27.91
C LYS A 229 -41.98 25.22 26.42
N THR A 230 -43.09 25.85 26.03
CA THR A 230 -43.37 26.18 24.63
C THR A 230 -42.46 27.33 24.18
N GLU A 231 -42.33 28.37 25.01
CA GLU A 231 -41.42 29.49 24.75
C GLU A 231 -39.95 29.05 24.69
N LEU A 232 -39.50 28.23 25.65
CA LEU A 232 -38.14 27.69 25.67
C LEU A 232 -37.82 26.85 24.42
N ARG A 233 -38.79 26.08 23.91
CA ARG A 233 -38.63 25.31 22.67
C ARG A 233 -38.50 26.21 21.44
N ILE A 234 -39.29 27.28 21.37
CA ILE A 234 -39.24 28.24 20.26
C ILE A 234 -37.88 28.96 20.26
N LEU A 235 -37.43 29.42 21.43
CA LEU A 235 -36.12 30.04 21.60
C LEU A 235 -34.98 29.11 21.19
N ALA A 236 -34.98 27.87 21.69
CA ALA A 236 -33.95 26.88 21.33
C ALA A 236 -33.95 26.54 19.84
N ALA A 237 -35.13 26.47 19.20
CA ALA A 237 -35.24 26.22 17.77
C ALA A 237 -34.67 27.38 16.94
N ASN A 238 -34.92 28.63 17.36
CA ASN A 238 -34.36 29.82 16.70
C ASN A 238 -32.83 29.86 16.84
N GLU A 239 -32.31 29.62 18.05
CA GLU A 239 -30.86 29.58 18.28
C GLU A 239 -30.16 28.51 17.42
N LEU A 240 -30.81 27.34 17.27
CA LEU A 240 -30.31 26.26 16.42
C LEU A 240 -30.33 26.66 14.93
N ALA A 241 -31.38 27.34 14.49
CA ALA A 241 -31.49 27.84 13.12
C ALA A 241 -30.40 28.88 12.79
N ASP A 242 -30.17 29.84 13.68
CA ASP A 242 -29.11 30.85 13.53
C ASP A 242 -27.73 30.21 13.47
N ARG A 243 -27.49 29.23 14.35
CA ARG A 243 -26.22 28.50 14.39
C ARG A 243 -26.00 27.66 13.13
N ARG A 244 -27.06 27.05 12.60
CA ARG A 244 -27.01 26.32 11.33
C ARG A 244 -26.66 27.25 10.17
N ALA A 245 -27.27 28.43 10.11
CA ALA A 245 -26.98 29.43 9.07
C ALA A 245 -25.50 29.87 9.11
N LEU A 246 -24.96 30.12 10.30
CA LEU A 246 -23.54 30.48 10.48
C LEU A 246 -22.60 29.36 9.99
N LEU A 247 -22.89 28.10 10.32
CA LEU A 247 -22.06 26.96 9.92
C LEU A 247 -22.08 26.74 8.39
N ILE A 248 -23.23 26.92 7.74
CA ILE A 248 -23.34 26.85 6.28
C ILE A 248 -22.45 27.93 5.65
N GLN A 249 -22.52 29.17 6.14
CA GLN A 249 -21.69 30.25 5.64
C GLN A 249 -20.18 29.97 5.82
N GLN A 250 -19.78 29.36 6.93
CA GLN A 250 -18.38 28.97 7.16
C GLN A 250 -17.92 27.85 6.21
N ALA A 251 -18.79 26.87 5.92
CA ALA A 251 -18.50 25.80 4.98
C ALA A 251 -18.30 26.34 3.56
N GLU A 252 -19.20 27.21 3.09
CA GLU A 252 -19.09 27.88 1.78
C GLU A 252 -17.79 28.69 1.66
N GLN A 253 -17.38 29.39 2.73
CA GLN A 253 -16.11 30.14 2.76
C GLN A 253 -14.87 29.24 2.70
N LEU A 254 -14.94 28.04 3.29
CA LEU A 254 -13.84 27.07 3.24
C LEU A 254 -13.73 26.42 1.86
N GLU A 255 -14.85 26.03 1.26
CA GLU A 255 -14.90 25.50 -0.12
C GLU A 255 -14.35 26.51 -1.12
N ALA A 256 -14.75 27.78 -1.01
CA ALA A 256 -14.24 28.87 -1.85
C ALA A 256 -12.72 29.09 -1.68
N ARG A 257 -12.18 28.92 -0.46
CA ARG A 257 -10.74 29.00 -0.20
C ARG A 257 -9.96 27.82 -0.74
N SER A 258 -10.52 26.60 -0.66
CA SER A 258 -9.88 25.41 -1.24
C SER A 258 -9.90 25.41 -2.77
N ALA A 259 -10.89 26.03 -3.41
CA ALA A 259 -10.98 26.14 -4.86
C ALA A 259 -10.05 27.22 -5.46
N ALA A 260 -9.48 28.08 -4.62
CA ALA A 260 -8.59 29.18 -5.02
C ALA A 260 -7.09 28.84 -4.85
N GLN A 261 -6.76 27.65 -4.36
CA GLN A 261 -5.40 27.09 -4.23
C GLN A 261 -5.16 26.02 -5.28
#